data_AF-A0A9E4T1X3-F1
#
_entry.id   AF-A0A9E4T1X3-F1
#
_cell.length_a   1.000
_cell.length_b   1.000
_cell.length_c   1.000
_cell.angle_alpha   90.00
_cell.angle_beta   90.00
_cell.angle_gamma   90.00
#
_symmetry.space_group_name_H-M   'P 1'
#
loop_
_entity.id
_entity.type
_entity.pdbx_description
1 polymer ?
#
loop_
_entity_poly.entity_id
_entity_poly.type
_entity_poly.pdbx_seq_one_letter_code
_entity_poly.pdbx_strand_id
1 'polypeptide(L)'
;MANSNESDVLIIGGGICGAATAFHLAQLGERVTLLERGEIAGEASGVNAGGLGGLGWGHNPDLESHLTAGSFEIFKTLQLDMGYDIEFHASGGLQAVHTGQQWDWARDRVLRLRSEGYQAELLTTREVRAFEPEASESLAGFMFMVNRGRANPTKATVAFSEAAAALGAGIKTGHDVQAMTQQQDGSWRVRSGRGEFQANTLVLAVGAWSKPVGDLLGIQIPIV
;
A
#
# COMPACT_ATOMS: atom_id res chain seq x y z
N MET A 1 -36.23 6.42 1.83
CA MET A 1 -35.17 5.69 1.11
C MET A 1 -33.88 6.41 1.44
N ALA A 2 -32.92 5.76 2.09
CA ALA A 2 -31.66 6.41 2.46
C ALA A 2 -30.95 6.90 1.19
N ASN A 3 -30.47 8.14 1.22
CA ASN A 3 -29.84 8.80 0.09
C ASN A 3 -28.55 8.01 -0.27
N SER A 4 -28.44 7.47 -1.49
CA SER A 4 -27.31 6.59 -1.90
C SER A 4 -25.94 7.29 -1.98
N ASN A 5 -25.88 8.57 -1.61
CA ASN A 5 -24.72 9.44 -1.66
C ASN A 5 -24.37 10.03 -0.27
N GLU A 6 -24.97 9.51 0.80
CA GLU A 6 -24.60 9.81 2.19
C GLU A 6 -23.74 8.66 2.76
N SER A 7 -22.67 9.01 3.46
CA SER A 7 -21.73 8.06 4.06
C SER A 7 -21.19 8.61 5.38
N ASP A 8 -20.67 7.74 6.25
CA ASP A 8 -19.95 8.18 7.45
C ASP A 8 -18.56 8.68 7.05
N VAL A 9 -17.92 8.00 6.09
CA VAL A 9 -16.62 8.36 5.53
C VAL A 9 -16.66 8.39 4.01
N LEU A 10 -16.24 9.52 3.43
CA LEU A 10 -16.03 9.69 2.00
C LEU A 10 -14.53 9.74 1.69
N ILE A 11 -14.06 8.84 0.83
CA ILE A 11 -12.66 8.70 0.42
C ILE A 11 -12.50 9.21 -1.01
N ILE A 12 -11.54 10.09 -1.25
CA ILE A 12 -11.21 10.58 -2.60
C ILE A 12 -9.91 9.94 -3.06
N GLY A 13 -9.97 9.17 -4.16
CA GLY A 13 -8.85 8.46 -4.77
C GLY A 13 -8.94 6.94 -4.62
N GLY A 14 -8.93 6.24 -5.75
CA GLY A 14 -8.99 4.78 -5.91
C GLY A 14 -7.63 4.10 -6.08
N GLY A 15 -6.57 4.70 -5.54
CA GLY A 15 -5.27 4.04 -5.39
C GLY A 15 -5.25 3.08 -4.19
N ILE A 16 -4.11 2.42 -3.96
CA ILE A 16 -3.94 1.41 -2.90
C ILE A 16 -4.29 1.95 -1.52
N CYS A 17 -3.89 3.19 -1.20
CA CYS A 17 -4.21 3.81 0.08
C CYS A 17 -5.72 4.01 0.26
N GLY A 18 -6.42 4.46 -0.79
CA GLY A 18 -7.87 4.68 -0.74
C GLY A 18 -8.64 3.38 -0.65
N ALA A 19 -8.30 2.39 -1.47
CA ALA A 19 -8.92 1.07 -1.47
C ALA A 19 -8.70 0.32 -0.14
N ALA A 20 -7.49 0.31 0.39
CA ALA A 20 -7.18 -0.31 1.68
C ALA A 20 -7.88 0.42 2.85
N THR A 21 -7.95 1.76 2.80
CA THR A 21 -8.70 2.54 3.79
C THR A 21 -10.19 2.20 3.74
N ALA A 22 -10.77 2.09 2.54
CA ALA A 22 -12.18 1.73 2.37
C ALA A 22 -12.46 0.33 2.94
N PHE A 23 -11.58 -0.63 2.65
CA PHE A 23 -11.68 -1.99 3.14
C PHE A 23 -11.66 -2.04 4.67
N HIS A 24 -10.65 -1.45 5.32
CA HIS A 24 -10.52 -1.52 6.77
C HIS A 24 -11.62 -0.74 7.50
N LEU A 25 -12.08 0.39 6.98
CA LEU A 25 -13.23 1.10 7.56
C LEU A 25 -14.53 0.30 7.41
N ALA A 26 -14.75 -0.33 6.25
CA ALA A 26 -15.91 -1.19 6.06
C ALA A 26 -15.88 -2.43 6.97
N GLN A 27 -14.70 -2.99 7.25
CA GLN A 27 -14.54 -4.07 8.26
C GLN A 27 -14.95 -3.63 9.67
N LEU A 28 -14.79 -2.35 10.00
CA LEU A 28 -15.23 -1.77 11.27
C LEU A 28 -16.73 -1.44 11.30
N GLY A 29 -17.44 -1.65 10.18
CA GLY A 29 -18.88 -1.40 10.07
C GLY A 29 -19.27 0.03 9.68
N GLU A 30 -18.29 0.87 9.30
CA GLU A 30 -18.54 2.24 8.82
C GLU A 30 -19.23 2.23 7.45
N ARG A 31 -20.16 3.17 7.20
CA ARG A 31 -20.70 3.36 5.85
C ARG A 31 -19.72 4.17 5.02
N VAL A 32 -18.99 3.51 4.13
CA VAL A 32 -17.93 4.12 3.33
C VAL A 32 -18.37 4.35 1.89
N THR A 33 -18.00 5.49 1.32
CA THR A 33 -18.00 5.70 -0.14
C THR A 33 -16.61 6.09 -0.61
N LEU A 34 -16.13 5.50 -1.70
CA LEU A 34 -14.89 5.87 -2.38
C LEU A 34 -15.23 6.45 -3.76
N LEU A 35 -14.67 7.62 -4.08
CA LEU A 35 -14.76 8.24 -5.39
C LEU A 35 -13.39 8.20 -6.09
N GLU A 36 -13.37 7.68 -7.31
CA GLU A 36 -12.20 7.67 -8.19
C GLU A 36 -12.55 8.35 -9.52
N ARG A 37 -11.67 9.21 -10.04
CA ARG A 37 -11.92 9.97 -11.28
C ARG A 37 -11.84 9.09 -12.53
N GLY A 38 -10.97 8.08 -12.52
CA GLY A 38 -10.74 7.14 -13.61
C GLY A 38 -11.08 5.72 -13.16
N GLU A 39 -10.13 4.80 -13.34
CA GLU A 39 -10.25 3.41 -12.90
C GLU A 39 -9.49 3.18 -11.58
N ILE A 40 -9.93 2.19 -10.80
CA ILE A 40 -9.19 1.73 -9.63
C ILE A 40 -7.78 1.30 -10.05
N ALA A 41 -6.78 1.70 -9.26
CA ALA A 41 -5.37 1.48 -9.53
C ALA A 41 -4.82 2.14 -10.81
N GLY A 42 -5.55 3.04 -11.47
CA GLY A 42 -5.19 3.59 -12.79
C GLY A 42 -3.91 4.46 -12.85
N GLU A 43 -3.28 4.74 -11.71
CA GLU A 43 -2.14 5.65 -11.59
C GLU A 43 -0.96 4.93 -10.89
N ALA A 44 -0.17 5.62 -10.05
CA ALA A 44 1.02 5.07 -9.37
C ALA A 44 0.78 3.72 -8.63
N SER A 45 -0.44 3.48 -8.15
CA SER A 45 -0.80 2.24 -7.46
C SER A 45 -0.85 1.02 -8.37
N GLY A 46 -1.11 1.15 -9.67
CA GLY A 46 -1.14 0.04 -10.63
C GLY A 46 0.15 -0.15 -11.42
N VAL A 47 1.07 0.82 -11.41
CA VAL A 47 2.29 0.80 -12.25
C VAL A 47 3.60 0.66 -11.48
N ASN A 48 3.56 0.51 -10.15
CA ASN A 48 4.76 0.27 -9.34
C ASN A 48 5.30 -1.17 -9.50
N ALA A 49 6.49 -1.45 -8.96
CA ALA A 49 7.15 -2.76 -9.09
C ALA A 49 6.56 -3.86 -8.20
N GLY A 50 5.53 -3.57 -7.38
CA GLY A 50 4.82 -4.57 -6.58
C GLY A 50 5.56 -5.09 -5.34
N GLY A 51 6.71 -4.50 -4.97
CA GLY A 51 7.51 -4.95 -3.83
C GLY A 51 6.82 -4.76 -2.49
N LEU A 52 6.87 -5.77 -1.62
CA LEU A 52 6.26 -5.80 -0.30
C LEU A 52 7.25 -6.21 0.78
N GLY A 53 6.96 -5.81 2.01
CA GLY A 53 7.72 -6.19 3.19
C GLY A 53 9.03 -5.44 3.38
N GLY A 54 9.74 -5.82 4.44
CA GLY A 54 10.92 -5.15 4.96
C GLY A 54 11.84 -6.15 5.65
N LEU A 55 12.37 -5.78 6.81
CA LEU A 55 13.22 -6.67 7.62
C LEU A 55 12.40 -7.67 8.46
N GLY A 56 11.12 -7.40 8.67
CA GLY A 56 10.23 -8.16 9.55
C GLY A 56 10.00 -7.43 10.87
N TRP A 57 9.57 -8.17 11.90
CA TRP A 57 9.20 -7.60 13.21
C TRP A 57 10.39 -7.31 14.14
N GLY A 58 11.45 -8.11 14.09
CA GLY A 58 12.55 -8.02 15.05
C GLY A 58 12.11 -8.25 16.50
N HIS A 59 12.99 -7.93 17.46
CA HIS A 59 12.70 -7.99 18.90
C HIS A 59 11.97 -6.74 19.41
N ASN A 60 12.20 -5.58 18.79
CA ASN A 60 11.66 -4.29 19.19
C ASN A 60 10.99 -3.61 17.99
N PRO A 61 9.76 -4.00 17.63
CA PRO A 61 9.07 -3.46 16.46
C PRO A 61 8.74 -1.98 16.66
N ASP A 62 9.00 -1.20 15.61
CA ASP A 62 8.72 0.22 15.53
C ASP A 62 7.67 0.52 14.44
N LEU A 63 7.43 1.82 14.17
CA LEU A 63 6.46 2.23 13.15
C LEU A 63 6.80 1.65 11.77
N GLU A 64 8.07 1.61 11.37
CA GLU A 64 8.47 1.04 10.08
C GLU A 64 8.18 -0.46 10.02
N SER A 65 8.41 -1.18 11.11
CA SER A 65 8.10 -2.60 11.25
C SER A 65 6.59 -2.84 11.07
N HIS A 66 5.74 -2.05 11.72
CA HIS A 66 4.29 -2.15 11.57
C HIS A 66 3.81 -1.82 10.15
N LEU A 67 4.38 -0.80 9.51
CA LEU A 67 4.00 -0.41 8.14
C LEU A 67 4.47 -1.42 7.09
N THR A 68 5.63 -2.04 7.28
CA THR A 68 6.21 -2.97 6.28
C THR A 68 5.83 -4.42 6.54
N ALA A 69 6.10 -4.96 7.73
CA ALA A 69 5.77 -6.35 8.07
C ALA A 69 4.26 -6.54 8.27
N GLY A 70 3.57 -5.57 8.88
CA GLY A 70 2.10 -5.59 8.98
C GLY A 70 1.43 -5.59 7.61
N SER A 71 1.86 -4.72 6.69
CA SER A 71 1.36 -4.71 5.31
C SER A 71 1.62 -6.05 4.60
N PHE A 72 2.80 -6.65 4.78
CA PHE A 72 3.11 -7.95 4.21
C PHE A 72 2.12 -9.04 4.67
N GLU A 73 1.79 -9.11 5.96
CA GLU A 73 0.79 -10.06 6.47
C GLU A 73 -0.63 -9.74 5.97
N ILE A 74 -1.02 -8.46 5.85
CA ILE A 74 -2.32 -8.07 5.29
C ILE A 74 -2.47 -8.58 3.85
N PHE A 75 -1.46 -8.37 2.99
CA PHE A 75 -1.48 -8.84 1.60
C PHE A 75 -1.50 -10.36 1.51
N LYS A 76 -0.75 -11.03 2.38
CA LYS A 76 -0.76 -12.49 2.50
C LYS A 76 -2.16 -13.01 2.87
N THR A 77 -2.81 -12.42 3.88
CA THR A 77 -4.18 -12.78 4.28
C THR A 77 -5.19 -12.51 3.16
N LEU A 78 -5.05 -11.38 2.44
CA LEU A 78 -5.93 -11.05 1.31
C LEU A 78 -5.94 -12.17 0.25
N GLN A 79 -4.78 -12.79 -0.02
CA GLN A 79 -4.70 -13.91 -0.96
C GLN A 79 -5.05 -15.26 -0.32
N LEU A 80 -4.34 -15.63 0.75
CA LEU A 80 -4.39 -16.99 1.28
C LEU A 80 -5.67 -17.28 2.06
N ASP A 81 -6.18 -16.28 2.78
CA ASP A 81 -7.30 -16.46 3.71
C ASP A 81 -8.61 -15.94 3.11
N MET A 82 -8.55 -14.85 2.33
CA MET A 82 -9.74 -14.23 1.73
C MET A 82 -9.98 -14.65 0.26
N GLY A 83 -9.01 -15.29 -0.39
CA GLY A 83 -9.18 -15.88 -1.72
C GLY A 83 -9.05 -14.93 -2.91
N TYR A 84 -8.54 -13.70 -2.71
CA TYR A 84 -8.27 -12.79 -3.81
C TYR A 84 -6.91 -13.12 -4.46
N ASP A 85 -6.91 -13.55 -5.72
CA ASP A 85 -5.64 -13.73 -6.45
C ASP A 85 -5.01 -12.37 -6.77
N ILE A 86 -3.99 -12.01 -5.98
CA ILE A 86 -3.19 -10.79 -6.17
C ILE A 86 -1.78 -11.09 -6.67
N GLU A 87 -1.50 -12.34 -7.09
CA GLU A 87 -0.16 -12.82 -7.44
C GLU A 87 0.87 -12.56 -6.32
N PHE A 88 0.47 -12.77 -5.07
CA PHE A 88 1.37 -12.62 -3.92
C PHE A 88 2.39 -13.75 -3.88
N HIS A 89 3.66 -13.37 -3.79
CA HIS A 89 4.80 -14.26 -3.66
C HIS A 89 5.76 -13.78 -2.56
N ALA A 90 5.93 -14.59 -1.51
CA ALA A 90 6.88 -14.38 -0.43
C ALA A 90 8.28 -14.94 -0.80
N SER A 91 8.91 -14.41 -1.84
CA SER A 91 10.19 -14.93 -2.37
C SER A 91 11.43 -14.49 -1.57
N GLY A 92 11.27 -13.60 -0.59
CA GLY A 92 12.36 -12.82 -0.03
C GLY A 92 12.88 -11.77 -1.03
N GLY A 93 13.96 -11.09 -0.64
CA GLY A 93 14.61 -10.06 -1.44
C GLY A 93 16.13 -10.15 -1.37
N LEU A 94 16.78 -10.04 -2.52
CA LEU A 94 18.23 -10.00 -2.64
C LEU A 94 18.69 -8.56 -2.84
N GLN A 95 19.62 -8.11 -1.99
CA GLN A 95 20.38 -6.87 -2.19
C GLN A 95 21.79 -7.24 -2.65
N ALA A 96 22.16 -6.82 -3.85
CA ALA A 96 23.48 -7.09 -4.42
C ALA A 96 24.59 -6.37 -3.64
N VAL A 97 25.71 -7.07 -3.45
CA VAL A 97 26.95 -6.56 -2.85
C VAL A 97 28.02 -6.57 -3.94
N HIS A 98 28.48 -5.39 -4.34
CA HIS A 98 29.38 -5.23 -5.49
C HIS A 98 30.86 -5.28 -5.11
N THR A 99 31.23 -4.83 -3.91
CA THR A 99 32.64 -4.67 -3.52
C THR A 99 32.95 -5.36 -2.19
N GLY A 100 34.23 -5.66 -1.94
CA GLY A 100 34.69 -6.21 -0.66
C GLY A 100 34.35 -5.32 0.53
N GLN A 101 34.43 -3.98 0.36
CA GLN A 101 34.03 -3.05 1.41
C GLN A 101 32.53 -3.14 1.74
N GLN A 102 31.68 -3.27 0.71
CA GLN A 102 30.24 -3.49 0.91
C GLN A 102 29.96 -4.85 1.55
N TRP A 103 30.77 -5.87 1.27
CA TRP A 103 30.67 -7.19 1.88
C TRP A 103 30.95 -7.13 3.38
N ASP A 104 32.05 -6.51 3.80
CA ASP A 104 32.37 -6.34 5.22
C ASP A 104 31.26 -5.56 5.94
N TRP A 105 30.75 -4.50 5.33
CA TRP A 105 29.60 -3.76 5.87
C TRP A 105 28.33 -4.61 5.96
N ALA A 106 28.02 -5.40 4.93
CA ALA A 106 26.85 -6.27 4.88
C ALA A 106 26.94 -7.38 5.93
N ARG A 107 28.13 -7.96 6.15
CA ARG A 107 28.40 -8.93 7.21
C ARG A 107 28.08 -8.34 8.57
N ASP A 108 28.64 -7.19 8.89
CA ASP A 108 28.46 -6.56 10.20
C ASP A 108 26.99 -6.13 10.40
N ARG A 109 26.32 -5.67 9.33
CA ARG A 109 24.89 -5.40 9.32
C ARG A 109 24.05 -6.65 9.58
N VAL A 110 24.32 -7.77 8.91
CA VAL A 110 23.58 -9.03 9.10
C VAL A 110 23.74 -9.55 10.52
N LEU A 111 24.95 -9.49 11.09
CA LEU A 111 25.18 -9.87 12.49
C LEU A 111 24.36 -9.00 13.45
N ARG A 112 24.34 -7.69 13.24
CA ARG A 112 23.52 -6.76 14.04
C ARG A 112 22.03 -7.06 13.90
N LEU A 113 21.52 -7.18 12.68
CA LEU A 113 20.11 -7.49 12.41
C LEU A 113 19.66 -8.80 13.07
N ARG A 114 20.49 -9.85 13.02
CA ARG A 114 20.20 -11.12 13.71
C ARG A 114 20.16 -10.96 15.23
N SER A 115 21.06 -10.16 15.81
CA SER A 115 21.02 -9.88 17.26
C SER A 115 19.77 -9.08 17.68
N GLU A 116 19.20 -8.31 16.76
CA GLU A 116 17.94 -7.57 16.92
C GLU A 116 16.71 -8.41 16.57
N GLY A 117 16.85 -9.70 16.23
CA GLY A 117 15.73 -10.62 15.98
C GLY A 117 15.23 -10.66 14.53
N TYR A 118 15.91 -9.98 13.59
CA TYR A 118 15.54 -9.98 12.19
C TYR A 118 16.12 -11.20 11.44
N GLN A 119 15.40 -11.64 10.40
CA GLN A 119 15.83 -12.69 9.50
C GLN A 119 16.53 -12.11 8.27
N ALA A 120 17.85 -12.02 8.35
CA ALA A 120 18.72 -11.61 7.25
C ALA A 120 19.89 -12.58 7.11
N GLU A 121 20.36 -12.80 5.89
CA GLU A 121 21.49 -13.66 5.58
C GLU A 121 22.48 -12.95 4.66
N LEU A 122 23.76 -13.24 4.81
CA LEU A 122 24.78 -12.86 3.83
C LEU A 122 25.12 -14.12 3.04
N LEU A 123 24.86 -14.08 1.75
CA LEU A 123 25.03 -15.20 0.84
C LEU A 123 26.14 -14.90 -0.16
N THR A 124 26.98 -15.90 -0.39
CA THR A 124 27.91 -15.92 -1.51
C THR A 124 27.15 -16.02 -2.82
N THR A 125 27.79 -15.62 -3.91
CA THR A 125 27.22 -15.74 -5.26
C THR A 125 26.88 -17.18 -5.64
N ARG A 126 27.67 -18.15 -5.15
CA ARG A 126 27.38 -19.59 -5.34
C ARG A 126 26.07 -20.02 -4.67
N GLU A 127 25.83 -19.56 -3.45
CA GLU A 127 24.60 -19.90 -2.70
C GLU A 127 23.37 -19.30 -3.38
N VAL A 128 23.46 -18.04 -3.83
CA VAL A 128 22.36 -17.39 -4.57
C VAL A 128 22.07 -18.08 -5.89
N ARG A 129 23.09 -18.45 -6.66
CA ARG A 129 22.91 -19.15 -7.95
C ARG A 129 22.26 -20.53 -7.83
N ALA A 130 22.15 -21.10 -6.63
CA ALA A 130 21.39 -22.32 -6.40
C ALA A 130 19.87 -22.13 -6.58
N PHE A 131 19.35 -20.91 -6.43
CA PHE A 131 17.93 -20.58 -6.59
C PHE A 131 17.65 -19.37 -7.50
N GLU A 132 18.67 -18.57 -7.83
CA GLU A 132 18.64 -17.51 -8.85
C GLU A 132 19.81 -17.70 -9.85
N PRO A 133 19.68 -18.63 -10.81
CA PRO A 133 20.78 -19.07 -11.67
C PRO A 133 21.40 -17.97 -12.54
N GLU A 134 20.67 -16.88 -12.79
CA GLU A 134 21.14 -15.76 -13.62
C GLU A 134 21.86 -14.66 -12.80
N ALA A 135 22.00 -14.83 -11.48
CA ALA A 135 22.75 -13.90 -10.63
C ALA A 135 24.22 -13.77 -11.08
N SER A 136 24.69 -12.54 -11.26
CA SER A 136 26.04 -12.27 -11.78
C SER A 136 27.15 -12.86 -10.90
N GLU A 137 28.04 -13.64 -11.51
CA GLU A 137 29.24 -14.22 -10.87
C GLU A 137 30.26 -13.15 -10.44
N SER A 138 30.18 -11.94 -10.98
CA SER A 138 31.12 -10.85 -10.67
C SER A 138 30.84 -10.11 -9.36
N LEU A 139 29.71 -10.38 -8.72
CA LEU A 139 29.34 -9.75 -7.45
C LEU A 139 30.08 -10.40 -6.28
N ALA A 140 30.39 -9.60 -5.26
CA ALA A 140 30.98 -10.09 -4.01
C ALA A 140 29.99 -10.98 -3.22
N GLY A 141 28.69 -10.75 -3.39
CA GLY A 141 27.61 -11.61 -2.91
C GLY A 141 26.30 -10.84 -2.73
N PHE A 142 25.46 -11.29 -1.79
CA PHE A 142 24.13 -10.73 -1.60
C PHE A 142 23.71 -10.73 -0.13
N MET A 143 23.01 -9.70 0.30
CA MET A 143 22.22 -9.75 1.52
C MET A 143 20.81 -10.23 1.18
N PHE A 144 20.38 -11.33 1.80
CA PHE A 144 19.04 -11.91 1.62
C PHE A 144 18.13 -11.52 2.79
N MET A 145 16.97 -10.95 2.48
CA MET A 145 15.94 -10.55 3.44
C MET A 145 14.71 -11.45 3.24
N VAL A 146 14.42 -12.29 4.24
CA VAL A 146 13.39 -13.34 4.12
C VAL A 146 11.98 -12.76 4.06
N ASN A 147 11.71 -11.72 4.86
CA ASN A 147 10.39 -11.10 4.99
C ASN A 147 10.09 -10.05 3.92
N ARG A 148 10.44 -10.36 2.67
CA ARG A 148 10.09 -9.56 1.50
C ARG A 148 9.36 -10.41 0.47
N GLY A 149 8.63 -9.73 -0.40
CA GLY A 149 7.92 -10.39 -1.47
C GLY A 149 7.41 -9.40 -2.50
N ARG A 150 6.45 -9.87 -3.28
CA ARG A 150 5.77 -9.05 -4.28
C ARG A 150 4.31 -9.44 -4.37
N ALA A 151 3.49 -8.50 -4.82
CA ALA A 151 2.16 -8.75 -5.35
C ALA A 151 1.97 -7.93 -6.62
N ASN A 152 1.05 -8.34 -7.47
CA ASN A 152 0.69 -7.56 -8.64
C ASN A 152 -0.02 -6.26 -8.18
N PRO A 153 0.52 -5.08 -8.50
CA PRO A 153 0.06 -3.80 -7.96
C PRO A 153 -1.40 -3.48 -8.31
N THR A 154 -1.79 -3.73 -9.57
CA THR A 154 -3.16 -3.54 -10.05
C THR A 154 -4.11 -4.53 -9.39
N LYS A 155 -3.79 -5.84 -9.42
CA LYS A 155 -4.64 -6.87 -8.82
C LYS A 155 -4.84 -6.63 -7.32
N ALA A 156 -3.78 -6.28 -6.59
CA ALA A 156 -3.88 -6.01 -5.16
C ALA A 156 -4.79 -4.82 -4.85
N THR A 157 -4.63 -3.71 -5.56
CA THR A 157 -5.47 -2.52 -5.36
C THR A 157 -6.94 -2.79 -5.70
N VAL A 158 -7.20 -3.51 -6.80
CA VAL A 158 -8.55 -3.94 -7.18
C VAL A 158 -9.14 -4.88 -6.12
N ALA A 159 -8.38 -5.87 -5.65
CA ALA A 159 -8.83 -6.81 -4.62
C ALA A 159 -9.24 -6.10 -3.32
N PHE A 160 -8.50 -5.08 -2.86
CA PHE A 160 -8.94 -4.27 -1.71
C PHE A 160 -10.26 -3.54 -2.00
N SER A 161 -10.45 -2.99 -3.20
CA SER A 161 -11.70 -2.32 -3.56
C SER A 161 -12.88 -3.29 -3.63
N GLU A 162 -12.67 -4.49 -4.14
CA GLU A 162 -13.68 -5.56 -4.20
C GLU A 162 -14.01 -6.09 -2.80
N ALA A 163 -12.99 -6.27 -1.95
CA ALA A 163 -13.17 -6.67 -0.55
C ALA A 163 -13.94 -5.61 0.24
N ALA A 164 -13.67 -4.32 0.01
CA ALA A 164 -14.46 -3.23 0.59
C ALA A 164 -15.91 -3.26 0.09
N ALA A 165 -16.13 -3.44 -1.22
CA ALA A 165 -17.47 -3.53 -1.81
C ALA A 165 -18.27 -4.73 -1.28
N ALA A 166 -17.62 -5.88 -1.07
CA ALA A 166 -18.23 -7.07 -0.47
C ALA A 166 -18.72 -6.82 0.97
N LEU A 167 -18.12 -5.85 1.67
CA LEU A 167 -18.53 -5.38 3.00
C LEU A 167 -19.54 -4.22 2.95
N GLY A 168 -19.99 -3.82 1.76
CA GLY A 168 -21.01 -2.79 1.55
C GLY A 168 -20.48 -1.38 1.27
N ALA A 169 -19.17 -1.19 1.10
CA ALA A 169 -18.62 0.09 0.69
C ALA A 169 -19.07 0.47 -0.74
N GLY A 170 -19.46 1.73 -0.95
CA GLY A 170 -19.80 2.25 -2.26
C GLY A 170 -18.56 2.66 -3.05
N ILE A 171 -18.12 1.84 -4.01
CA ILE A 171 -16.97 2.16 -4.88
C ILE A 171 -17.47 2.78 -6.19
N LYS A 172 -17.11 4.03 -6.48
CA LYS A 172 -17.62 4.80 -7.62
C LYS A 172 -16.48 5.38 -8.48
N THR A 173 -16.27 4.80 -9.66
CA THR A 173 -15.31 5.26 -10.68
C THR A 173 -15.93 6.29 -11.64
N GLY A 174 -15.11 7.07 -12.32
CA GLY A 174 -15.58 8.16 -13.19
C GLY A 174 -16.13 9.39 -12.43
N HIS A 175 -15.84 9.52 -11.13
CA HIS A 175 -16.25 10.63 -10.27
C HIS A 175 -15.07 11.57 -9.97
N ASP A 176 -14.79 12.48 -10.90
CA ASP A 176 -13.81 13.54 -10.68
C ASP A 176 -14.35 14.62 -9.74
N VAL A 177 -13.69 14.83 -8.60
CA VAL A 177 -14.11 15.76 -7.55
C VAL A 177 -13.70 17.18 -7.94
N GLN A 178 -14.68 18.08 -7.97
CA GLN A 178 -14.52 19.46 -8.44
C GLN A 178 -14.58 20.49 -7.31
N ALA A 179 -15.27 20.17 -6.22
CA ALA A 179 -15.41 21.06 -5.08
C ALA A 179 -15.70 20.25 -3.80
N MET A 180 -15.18 20.75 -2.68
CA MET A 180 -15.40 20.21 -1.35
C MET A 180 -15.67 21.37 -0.41
N THR A 181 -16.69 21.26 0.43
CA THR A 181 -17.06 22.34 1.36
C THR A 181 -17.47 21.75 2.70
N GLN A 182 -16.78 22.19 3.75
CA GLN A 182 -17.17 21.84 5.11
C GLN A 182 -18.42 22.65 5.52
N GLN A 183 -19.39 21.96 6.07
CA GLN A 183 -20.65 22.51 6.55
C GLN A 183 -20.50 23.03 7.99
N GLN A 184 -21.49 23.79 8.46
CA GLN A 184 -21.46 24.38 9.81
C GLN A 184 -21.46 23.34 10.95
N ASP A 185 -22.01 22.15 10.69
CA ASP A 185 -22.02 21.01 11.64
C ASP A 185 -20.75 20.16 11.58
N GLY A 186 -19.77 20.56 10.76
CA GLY A 186 -18.49 19.86 10.58
C GLY A 186 -18.50 18.78 9.50
N SER A 187 -19.68 18.41 8.97
CA SER A 187 -19.80 17.48 7.85
C SER A 187 -19.27 18.07 6.54
N TRP A 188 -19.16 17.24 5.51
CA TRP A 188 -18.61 17.60 4.22
C TRP A 188 -19.65 17.42 3.12
N ARG A 189 -19.73 18.41 2.22
CA ARG A 189 -20.40 18.31 0.93
C ARG A 189 -19.35 18.27 -0.17
N VAL A 190 -19.38 17.23 -0.99
CA VAL A 190 -18.41 17.02 -2.08
C VAL A 190 -19.16 16.90 -3.39
N ARG A 191 -18.79 17.72 -4.36
CA ARG A 191 -19.36 17.71 -5.71
C ARG A 191 -18.39 17.08 -6.68
N SER A 192 -18.87 16.07 -7.42
CA SER A 192 -18.21 15.54 -8.61
C SER A 192 -18.98 15.92 -9.86
N GLY A 193 -18.39 15.68 -11.04
CA GLY A 193 -19.09 15.87 -12.32
C GLY A 193 -20.35 15.01 -12.52
N ARG A 194 -20.63 14.07 -11.60
CA ARG A 194 -21.75 13.10 -11.68
C ARG A 194 -22.68 13.13 -10.48
N GLY A 195 -22.54 14.10 -9.58
CA GLY A 195 -23.44 14.27 -8.45
C GLY A 195 -22.79 14.90 -7.23
N GLU A 196 -23.58 14.99 -6.18
CA GLU A 196 -23.17 15.51 -4.88
C GLU A 196 -23.23 14.41 -3.82
N PHE A 197 -22.25 14.43 -2.92
CA PHE A 197 -22.04 13.47 -1.84
C PHE A 197 -21.93 14.19 -0.51
N GLN A 198 -22.39 13.55 0.55
CA GLN A 198 -22.32 14.06 1.91
C GLN A 198 -21.66 13.03 2.83
N ALA A 199 -20.78 13.49 3.72
CA ALA A 199 -20.17 12.63 4.71
C ALA A 199 -19.74 13.36 5.98
N ASN A 200 -19.66 12.64 7.10
CA ASN A 200 -19.16 13.20 8.36
C ASN A 200 -17.64 13.41 8.30
N THR A 201 -16.92 12.47 7.69
CA THR A 201 -15.46 12.52 7.54
C THR A 201 -15.06 12.45 6.07
N LEU A 202 -14.07 13.25 5.69
CA LEU A 202 -13.45 13.26 4.37
C LEU A 202 -12.01 12.76 4.46
N VAL A 203 -11.65 11.77 3.64
CA VAL A 203 -10.30 11.23 3.51
C VAL A 203 -9.74 11.56 2.14
N LEU A 204 -8.56 12.17 2.10
CA LEU A 204 -7.83 12.44 0.86
C LEU A 204 -6.77 11.36 0.63
N ALA A 205 -7.01 10.48 -0.34
CA ALA A 205 -6.10 9.41 -0.76
C ALA A 205 -5.66 9.62 -2.24
N VAL A 206 -5.32 10.85 -2.58
CA VAL A 206 -5.21 11.35 -3.95
C VAL A 206 -3.79 11.37 -4.54
N GLY A 207 -2.83 10.69 -3.90
CA GLY A 207 -1.47 10.51 -4.45
C GLY A 207 -0.80 11.80 -4.94
N ALA A 208 -0.30 11.80 -6.18
CA ALA A 208 0.33 12.96 -6.81
C ALA A 208 -0.60 14.18 -6.98
N TRP A 209 -1.92 14.01 -6.86
CA TRP A 209 -2.90 15.09 -6.90
C TRP A 209 -3.16 15.73 -5.54
N SER A 210 -2.43 15.38 -4.48
CA SER A 210 -2.69 15.98 -3.15
C SER A 210 -2.49 17.48 -3.13
N LYS A 211 -1.55 18.03 -3.91
CA LYS A 211 -1.39 19.48 -4.03
C LYS A 211 -2.63 20.16 -4.65
N PRO A 212 -3.04 19.86 -5.91
CA PRO A 212 -4.21 20.51 -6.51
C PRO A 212 -5.51 20.24 -5.74
N VAL A 213 -5.66 19.07 -5.10
CA VAL A 213 -6.84 18.77 -4.27
C VAL A 213 -6.79 19.52 -2.93
N GLY A 214 -5.61 19.67 -2.33
CA GLY A 214 -5.40 20.49 -1.13
C GLY A 214 -5.72 21.97 -1.38
N ASP A 215 -5.37 22.49 -2.56
CA ASP A 215 -5.70 23.86 -2.97
C ASP A 215 -7.22 24.12 -2.98
N LEU A 216 -8.06 23.12 -3.32
CA LEU A 216 -9.53 23.22 -3.24
C LEU A 216 -10.04 23.43 -1.80
N LEU A 217 -9.25 23.03 -0.80
CA LEU A 217 -9.54 23.19 0.62
C LEU A 217 -8.78 24.36 1.25
N GLY A 218 -7.93 25.06 0.48
CA GLY A 218 -7.01 26.06 1.02
C GLY A 218 -5.93 25.48 1.94
N ILE A 219 -5.61 24.19 1.81
CA ILE A 219 -4.60 23.48 2.61
C ILE A 219 -3.34 23.26 1.76
N GLN A 220 -2.21 23.75 2.25
CA GLN A 220 -0.91 23.49 1.63
C GLN A 220 -0.38 22.12 2.07
N ILE A 221 -0.37 21.16 1.15
CA ILE A 221 0.24 19.84 1.37
C ILE A 221 1.65 19.86 0.77
N PRO A 222 2.72 19.70 1.57
CA PRO A 222 4.11 19.90 1.13
C PRO A 222 4.66 18.67 0.39
N ILE A 223 4.03 18.32 -0.73
CA ILE A 223 4.48 17.28 -1.67
C ILE A 223 4.83 17.90 -3.04
N VAL A 224 5.72 17.24 -3.78
CA VAL A 224 6.19 17.64 -5.12
C VAL A 224 5.76 16.60 -6.14
#